data_AF-A0A843JDC8-F1
#
_entry.id   AF-A0A843JDC8-F1
#
_cell.length_a   1.000
_cell.length_b   1.000
_cell.length_c   1.000
_cell.angle_alpha   90.00
_cell.angle_beta   90.00
_cell.angle_gamma   90.00
#
_symmetry.space_group_name_H-M   'P 1'
#
loop_
_entity.id
_entity.type
_entity.pdbx_description
1 polymer ?
#
loop_
_entity_poly.entity_id
_entity_poly.type
_entity_poly.pdbx_seq_one_letter_code
_entity_poly.pdbx_strand_id
1 'polypeptide(L)' 'PIPDVKIYVDVEPKIALERIYQRGEALETFETEEKLEKTRRRMKMITGSWIEIDNSGTPEETLEQTRRILEKVRSERDA' A
#
# COMPACT_ATOMS: atom_id res chain seq x y z
N PRO A 1 -5.23 19.21 -8.74
CA PRO A 1 -5.82 18.97 -7.40
C PRO A 1 -4.69 18.61 -6.42
N ILE A 2 -4.70 19.16 -5.20
CA ILE A 2 -3.72 18.82 -4.15
C ILE A 2 -4.46 17.98 -3.10
N PRO A 3 -4.03 16.73 -2.82
CA PRO A 3 -4.71 15.90 -1.83
C PRO A 3 -4.38 16.36 -0.41
N ASP A 4 -5.35 16.27 0.50
CA ASP A 4 -5.15 16.52 1.94
C ASP A 4 -4.19 15.50 2.58
N VAL A 5 -4.18 14.26 2.07
CA VAL A 5 -3.37 13.15 2.60
C VAL A 5 -2.83 12.30 1.46
N LYS A 6 -1.59 11.83 1.60
CA LYS A 6 -0.97 10.85 0.71
C LYS A 6 -0.55 9.63 1.53
N ILE A 7 -1.08 8.47 1.17
CA ILE A 7 -0.80 7.19 1.85
C ILE A 7 -0.14 6.25 0.85
N TYR A 8 0.98 5.66 1.24
CA TYR A 8 1.64 4.59 0.49
C TYR A 8 1.31 3.25 1.14
N VAL A 9 0.65 2.37 0.39
CA VAL A 9 0.27 1.03 0.84
C VAL A 9 1.38 0.08 0.46
N ASP A 10 2.30 -0.17 1.38
CA ASP A 10 3.43 -1.08 1.16
C ASP A 10 3.00 -2.52 1.40
N VAL A 11 3.44 -3.43 0.55
CA VAL A 11 3.18 -4.86 0.70
C VAL A 11 4.40 -5.64 0.23
N GLU A 12 4.71 -6.74 0.92
CA GLU A 12 5.78 -7.61 0.47
C GLU A 12 5.50 -8.20 -0.92
N PRO A 13 6.50 -8.25 -1.83
CA PRO A 13 6.32 -8.76 -3.18
C PRO A 13 5.72 -10.16 -3.25
N LYS A 14 6.12 -11.06 -2.34
CA LYS A 14 5.60 -12.41 -2.26
C LYS A 14 4.10 -12.44 -1.95
N ILE A 15 3.66 -11.66 -0.97
CA ILE A 15 2.24 -11.56 -0.58
C ILE A 15 1.43 -10.92 -1.71
N ALA A 16 1.96 -9.89 -2.36
CA ALA A 16 1.33 -9.27 -3.51
C ALA A 16 1.13 -10.27 -4.66
N LEU A 17 2.15 -11.09 -4.95
CA LEU A 17 2.09 -12.14 -5.96
C LEU A 17 1.03 -13.20 -5.63
N GLU A 18 1.00 -13.69 -4.38
CA GLU A 18 -0.01 -14.62 -3.90
C GLU A 18 -1.44 -14.06 -4.08
N ARG A 19 -1.64 -12.78 -3.73
CA ARG A 19 -2.94 -12.09 -3.91
C ARG A 19 -3.31 -11.92 -5.38
N ILE A 20 -2.36 -11.65 -6.28
CA ILE A 20 -2.62 -11.59 -7.74
C ILE A 20 -3.12 -12.94 -8.24
N TYR A 21 -2.47 -14.04 -7.85
CA TYR A 21 -2.89 -15.38 -8.23
C TYR A 21 -4.30 -15.73 -7.69
N GLN A 22 -4.58 -15.40 -6.43
CA GLN A 22 -5.88 -15.68 -5.81
C GLN A 22 -7.04 -14.94 -6.46
N ARG A 23 -6.81 -13.74 -7.01
CA ARG A 23 -7.87 -12.97 -7.72
C ARG A 23 -8.30 -13.61 -9.04
N GLY A 24 -7.57 -14.63 -9.54
CA GLY A 24 -7.92 -15.30 -10.80
C GLY A 24 -7.55 -14.51 -12.05
N GLU A 25 -6.79 -13.42 -11.93
CA GLU A 25 -6.25 -12.61 -13.05
C GLU A 25 -5.02 -13.27 -13.72
N ALA A 26 -4.72 -14.52 -13.35
CA ALA A 26 -3.49 -15.25 -13.67
C ALA A 26 -3.22 -15.44 -15.17
N LEU A 27 -4.19 -15.21 -16.05
CA LEU A 27 -4.06 -15.40 -17.50
C LEU A 27 -3.47 -14.19 -18.24
N GLU A 28 -3.33 -13.01 -17.59
CA GLU A 28 -2.74 -11.80 -18.22
C GLU A 28 -1.42 -11.33 -17.57
N THR A 29 -1.04 -11.86 -16.41
CA THR A 29 0.09 -11.35 -15.62
C THR A 29 1.40 -12.10 -15.87
N PHE A 30 2.33 -11.47 -16.60
CA PHE A 30 3.76 -11.82 -16.59
C PHE A 30 4.46 -11.34 -15.30
N GLU A 31 3.75 -11.30 -14.17
CA GLU A 31 4.28 -10.76 -12.92
C GLU A 31 5.15 -11.77 -12.19
N THR A 32 6.28 -11.30 -11.69
CA THR A 32 7.23 -12.09 -10.89
C THR A 32 7.56 -11.34 -9.62
N GLU A 33 7.95 -12.07 -8.57
CA GLU A 33 8.37 -11.46 -7.31
C GLU A 33 9.48 -10.41 -7.53
N GLU A 34 10.43 -10.67 -8.44
CA GLU A 34 11.50 -9.73 -8.80
C GLU A 34 10.96 -8.43 -9.42
N LYS A 35 9.95 -8.52 -10.31
CA LYS A 35 9.33 -7.33 -10.92
C LYS A 35 8.59 -6.51 -9.85
N LEU A 36 7.86 -7.18 -8.97
CA LEU A 36 7.15 -6.55 -7.86
C LEU A 36 8.13 -5.88 -6.88
N GLU A 37 9.26 -6.50 -6.57
CA GLU A 37 10.33 -5.92 -5.75
C GLU A 37 10.93 -4.67 -6.39
N LYS A 38 11.21 -4.69 -7.70
CA LYS A 38 11.67 -3.49 -8.44
C LYS A 38 10.64 -2.36 -8.37
N THR A 39 9.36 -2.69 -8.51
CA THR A 39 8.26 -1.72 -8.38
C THR A 39 8.19 -1.14 -6.97
N ARG A 40 8.23 -1.99 -5.94
CA ARG A 40 8.23 -1.57 -4.52
C ARG A 40 9.37 -0.60 -4.22
N ARG A 41 10.61 -0.92 -4.64
CA ARG A 41 11.77 -0.03 -4.46
C ARG A 41 11.57 1.33 -5.13
N ARG A 42 11.06 1.35 -6.37
CA ARG A 42 10.77 2.60 -7.09
C ARG A 42 9.72 3.43 -6.37
N MET A 43 8.66 2.80 -5.88
CA MET A 43 7.61 3.48 -5.14
C MET A 43 8.15 4.08 -3.85
N LYS A 44 8.93 3.35 -3.05
CA LYS A 44 9.55 3.88 -1.82
C LYS A 44 10.41 5.13 -2.05
N MET A 45 11.11 5.22 -3.19
CA MET A 45 11.86 6.43 -3.53
C MET A 45 10.96 7.64 -3.82
N ILE A 46 9.76 7.42 -4.35
CA ILE A 46 8.78 8.47 -4.67
C ILE A 46 7.97 8.86 -3.42
N THR A 47 7.68 7.91 -2.55
CA THR A 47 6.74 8.05 -1.44
C THR A 47 7.40 8.35 -0.09
N GLY A 48 8.68 8.71 -0.04
CA GLY A 48 9.41 8.94 1.22
C GLY A 48 8.82 10.01 2.16
N SER A 49 7.96 10.91 1.68
CA SER A 49 7.23 11.90 2.49
C SER A 49 5.76 11.53 2.76
N TRP A 50 5.32 10.37 2.27
CA TRP A 50 3.94 9.91 2.42
C TRP A 50 3.83 9.09 3.69
N ILE A 51 2.60 8.93 4.18
CA ILE A 51 2.35 8.05 5.31
C ILE A 51 2.36 6.61 4.79
N GLU A 52 3.31 5.80 5.23
CA GLU A 52 3.41 4.38 4.86
C GLU A 52 2.51 3.53 5.78
N ILE A 53 1.76 2.59 5.18
CA ILE A 53 1.05 1.54 5.90
C ILE A 53 1.53 0.17 5.44
N ASP A 54 1.60 -0.77 6.37
CA ASP A 54 1.93 -2.16 6.06
C ASP A 54 0.66 -2.94 5.73
N ASN A 55 0.62 -3.46 4.50
CA ASN A 55 -0.47 -4.25 3.94
C ASN A 55 -0.08 -5.73 3.77
N SER A 56 0.95 -6.18 4.49
CA SER A 56 1.35 -7.58 4.56
C SER A 56 0.42 -8.42 5.45
N GLY A 57 -0.33 -7.76 6.34
CA GLY A 57 -1.34 -8.37 7.22
C GLY A 57 -2.70 -8.63 6.56
N THR A 58 -3.75 -8.73 7.38
CA THR A 58 -5.13 -8.91 6.91
C THR A 58 -5.76 -7.58 6.45
N PRO A 59 -6.82 -7.62 5.62
CA PRO A 59 -7.56 -6.42 5.25
C PRO A 59 -8.06 -5.60 6.44
N GLU A 60 -8.45 -6.25 7.54
CA GLU A 60 -8.90 -5.61 8.78
C GLU A 60 -7.76 -4.85 9.47
N GLU A 61 -6.55 -5.40 9.49
CA GLU A 61 -5.37 -4.74 10.06
C GLU A 61 -4.99 -3.50 9.23
N THR A 62 -5.06 -3.59 7.90
CA THR A 62 -4.84 -2.45 7.00
C THR A 62 -5.93 -1.38 7.14
N LEU A 63 -7.19 -1.79 7.32
CA LEU A 63 -8.31 -0.89 7.55
C LEU A 63 -8.13 -0.11 8.87
N GLU A 64 -7.75 -0.79 9.94
CA GLU A 64 -7.52 -0.17 11.24
C GLU A 64 -6.35 0.82 11.20
N GLN A 65 -5.24 0.49 10.54
CA GLN A 65 -4.13 1.42 10.30
C GLN A 65 -4.59 2.67 9.55
N THR A 66 -5.33 2.47 8.45
CA THR A 66 -5.85 3.57 7.62
C THR A 66 -6.79 4.48 8.40
N ARG A 67 -7.70 3.90 9.20
CA ARG A 67 -8.64 4.62 10.06
C ARG A 67 -7.90 5.52 11.06
N ARG A 68 -6.88 4.99 11.75
CA ARG A 68 -6.08 5.77 12.71
C ARG A 68 -5.38 6.97 12.05
N ILE A 69 -4.84 6.77 10.85
CA ILE A 69 -4.18 7.84 10.10
C ILE A 69 -5.18 8.95 9.75
N LEU A 70 -6.34 8.58 9.21
CA LEU A 70 -7.36 9.56 8.83
C LEU A 70 -7.93 10.31 10.04
N GLU A 71 -8.11 9.64 11.18
CA GLU A 71 -8.55 10.30 12.42
C GLU A 71 -7.51 11.30 12.94
N LYS A 72 -6.23 10.93 12.89
CA LYS A 72 -5.13 11.83 13.27
C LYS A 72 -5.08 13.06 12.37
N VAL A 73 -5.08 12.88 11.05
CA VAL A 73 -5.09 14.00 10.10
C VAL A 73 -6.29 14.91 10.33
N ARG A 74 -7.48 14.34 10.55
CA ARG A 74 -8.68 15.13 10.83
C ARG A 74 -8.49 15.96 12.10
N SER A 75 -7.98 15.37 13.17
CA SER A 75 -7.74 16.08 14.44
C SER A 75 -6.70 17.20 14.33
N GLU A 76 -5.65 17.02 13.51
CA GLU A 76 -4.62 18.05 13.28
C GLU A 76 -5.14 19.21 12.41
N ARG A 77 -6.14 18.96 11.58
CA ARG A 77 -6.78 20.00 10.76
C ARG A 77 -7.79 20.84 11.54
N ASP A 78 -8.44 20.24 12.53
CA ASP A 78 -9.49 20.87 13.33
C ASP A 78 -8.93 21.57 14.59
N ALA A 79 -7.62 21.46 14.86
CA ALA A 79 -6.89 22.09 15.98
C ALA A 79 -6.25 23.43 15.57
#